data_AF-A0A378W374-F1
#
_entry.id   AF-A0A378W374-F1
#
_cell.length_a   1.000
_cell.length_b   1.000
_cell.length_c   1.000
_cell.angle_alpha   90.00
_cell.angle_beta   90.00
_cell.angle_gamma   90.00
#
_symmetry.space_group_name_H-M   'P 1'
#
loop_
_entity.id
_entity.type
_entity.pdbx_description
1 polymer ?
#
loop_
_entity_poly.entity_id
_entity_poly.type
_entity_poly.pdbx_seq_one_letter_code
_entity_poly.pdbx_strand_id
1 'polypeptide(L)'
;MGIGSSFSTLPIIAAIYVPLCTGLGFSPLATAAIVGTAGALGDAGSPASDSTLGPTMGLNADGRHDHIRDSVIPTFIHYNIPLLIAGWIAAMVL
;
A
#
# COMPACT_ATOMS: atom_id res chain seq x y z
N MET A 1 -17.61 5.08 -4.06
CA MET A 1 -17.03 4.92 -2.70
C MET A 1 -15.63 5.50 -2.78
N GLY A 2 -15.33 6.51 -1.96
CA GLY A 2 -14.15 7.40 -2.03
C GLY A 2 -13.00 7.02 -2.96
N ILE A 3 -12.96 7.64 -4.14
CA ILE A 3 -11.85 7.61 -5.12
C ILE A 3 -10.63 8.42 -4.64
N GLY A 4 -10.35 8.40 -3.34
CA GLY A 4 -9.09 8.89 -2.82
C GLY A 4 -8.06 7.83 -3.16
N SER A 5 -7.16 8.11 -4.11
CA SER A 5 -5.96 7.29 -4.28
C SER A 5 -5.34 7.07 -2.90
N SER A 6 -4.86 5.87 -2.57
CA SER A 6 -4.28 5.64 -1.24
C SER A 6 -3.16 6.64 -0.93
N PHE A 7 -2.49 7.14 -1.96
CA PHE A 7 -1.55 8.25 -1.89
C PHE A 7 -2.16 9.59 -1.43
N SER A 8 -3.38 9.92 -1.86
CA SER A 8 -4.09 11.14 -1.43
C SER A 8 -4.46 11.14 0.05
N THR A 9 -4.49 9.98 0.69
CA THR A 9 -4.73 9.86 2.15
C THR A 9 -3.46 10.04 2.98
N LEU A 10 -2.28 10.01 2.37
CA LEU A 10 -1.01 10.15 3.07
C LEU A 10 -0.88 11.45 3.86
N PRO A 11 -1.23 12.65 3.34
CA PRO A 11 -1.14 13.89 4.12
C PRO A 11 -2.02 13.88 5.36
N ILE A 12 -3.22 13.28 5.25
CA ILE A 12 -4.19 13.17 6.36
C ILE A 12 -3.65 12.24 7.44
N ILE A 13 -3.19 11.05 7.04
CA ILE A 13 -2.67 10.04 7.97
C ILE A 13 -1.34 10.51 8.57
N ALA A 14 -0.44 11.11 7.78
CA ALA A 14 0.84 11.62 8.26
C ALA A 14 0.67 12.69 9.35
N ALA A 15 -0.32 13.58 9.23
CA ALA A 15 -0.62 14.58 10.26
C ALA A 15 -0.96 13.96 11.63
N ILE A 16 -1.46 12.72 11.65
CA ILE A 16 -1.83 12.01 12.88
C ILE A 16 -0.70 11.08 13.35
N TYR A 17 -0.13 10.30 12.44
CA TYR A 17 0.83 9.25 12.78
C TYR A 17 2.26 9.76 12.96
N VAL A 18 2.68 10.86 12.30
CA VAL A 18 4.03 11.40 12.50
C VAL A 18 4.23 11.93 13.94
N PRO A 19 3.31 12.73 14.51
CA PRO A 19 3.40 13.13 15.92
C PRO A 19 3.35 11.95 16.88
N LEU A 20 2.52 10.94 16.59
CA LEU A 20 2.43 9.71 17.39
C LEU A 20 3.76 8.95 17.40
N CYS A 21 4.35 8.70 16.22
CA CYS A 21 5.64 8.02 16.09
C CYS A 21 6.74 8.79 16.82
N THR A 22 6.71 10.13 16.75
CA THR A 22 7.64 10.99 17.49
C THR A 22 7.48 10.83 19.00
N GLY A 23 6.23 10.78 19.51
CA GLY A 23 5.93 10.53 20.91
C GLY A 23 6.31 9.13 21.40
N LEU A 24 6.33 8.15 20.50
CA LEU A 24 6.77 6.77 20.75
C LEU A 24 8.30 6.58 20.59
N GLY A 25 9.04 7.64 20.25
CA GLY A 25 10.50 7.61 20.13
C GLY A 25 11.04 7.06 18.80
N PHE A 26 10.20 6.94 17.77
CA PHE A 26 10.66 6.55 16.43
C PHE A 26 11.49 7.66 15.78
N SER A 27 12.50 7.28 15.02
CA SER A 27 13.25 8.24 14.21
C SER A 27 12.39 8.79 13.06
N PRO A 28 12.75 9.94 12.47
CA PRO A 28 12.08 10.44 11.27
C PRO A 28 12.12 9.44 10.10
N LEU A 29 13.21 8.69 9.96
CA LEU A 29 13.38 7.68 8.91
C LEU A 29 12.49 6.46 9.16
N ALA A 30 12.41 5.97 10.39
CA ALA A 30 11.51 4.88 10.75
C ALA A 30 10.05 5.29 10.56
N THR A 31 9.70 6.51 10.94
CA THR A 31 8.36 7.08 10.72
C THR A 31 8.03 7.16 9.22
N ALA A 32 8.97 7.64 8.41
CA ALA A 32 8.80 7.68 6.95
C ALA A 32 8.67 6.28 6.34
N ALA A 33 9.41 5.29 6.85
CA ALA A 33 9.30 3.90 6.41
C ALA A 33 7.89 3.35 6.68
N ILE A 34 7.34 3.54 7.89
CA ILE A 34 5.99 3.09 8.23
C ILE A 34 4.93 3.75 7.34
N VAL A 35 4.96 5.09 7.25
CA VAL A 35 3.95 5.86 6.50
C VAL A 35 4.05 5.57 5.00
N GLY A 36 5.27 5.49 4.46
CA GLY A 36 5.52 5.17 3.06
C GLY A 36 5.07 3.75 2.69
N THR A 37 5.40 2.76 3.53
CA THR A 37 4.91 1.38 3.34
C THR A 37 3.39 1.30 3.38
N ALA A 38 2.74 2.01 4.30
CA ALA A 38 1.28 2.06 4.37
C ALA A 38 0.64 2.67 3.10
N GLY A 39 1.23 3.74 2.55
CA GLY A 39 0.77 4.34 1.31
C GLY A 39 0.89 3.41 0.11
N ALA A 40 2.04 2.77 -0.05
CA ALA A 40 2.30 1.82 -1.14
C ALA A 40 1.42 0.57 -1.05
N LEU A 41 1.21 0.02 0.16
CA LEU A 41 0.29 -1.09 0.39
C LEU A 41 -1.17 -0.73 0.08
N GLY A 42 -1.60 0.48 0.41
CA GLY A 42 -2.96 0.92 0.09
C GLY A 42 -3.20 0.96 -1.42
N ASP A 43 -2.24 1.50 -2.17
CA ASP A 43 -2.37 1.72 -3.61
C ASP A 43 -2.31 0.41 -4.40
N ALA A 44 -1.25 -0.37 -4.22
CA ALA A 44 -1.05 -1.61 -4.96
C ALA A 44 -1.77 -2.82 -4.34
N GLY A 45 -2.14 -2.75 -3.07
CA GLY A 45 -2.61 -3.92 -2.33
C GLY A 45 -4.12 -4.08 -2.28
N SER A 46 -4.90 -3.06 -2.65
CA SER A 46 -6.35 -3.12 -2.61
C SER A 46 -6.92 -3.70 -3.91
N PRO A 47 -7.79 -4.73 -3.85
CA PRO A 47 -8.49 -5.27 -5.03
C PRO A 47 -9.33 -4.22 -5.76
N ALA A 48 -9.74 -3.17 -5.06
CA ALA A 48 -10.59 -2.10 -5.59
C ALA A 48 -9.82 -0.82 -5.94
N SER A 49 -8.48 -0.83 -5.83
CA SER A 49 -7.68 0.35 -6.16
C SER A 49 -7.75 0.64 -7.65
N ASP A 50 -7.88 1.92 -8.02
CA ASP A 50 -7.87 2.36 -9.42
C ASP A 50 -6.58 1.97 -10.14
N SER A 51 -5.44 1.93 -9.42
CA SER A 51 -4.14 1.50 -9.97
C SER A 51 -4.06 -0.01 -10.23
N THR A 52 -4.92 -0.82 -9.62
CA THR A 52 -5.01 -2.27 -9.87
C THR A 52 -6.15 -2.62 -10.82
N LEU A 53 -7.33 -2.01 -10.65
CA LEU A 53 -8.49 -2.24 -11.51
C LEU A 53 -8.27 -1.69 -12.92
N GLY A 54 -7.73 -0.48 -13.07
CA GLY A 54 -7.53 0.15 -14.38
C GLY A 54 -6.75 -0.73 -15.36
N PRO A 55 -5.55 -1.22 -14.99
CA PRO A 55 -4.74 -2.08 -15.85
C PRO A 55 -5.34 -3.48 -16.11
N THR A 56 -6.02 -4.06 -15.13
CA THR A 56 -6.53 -5.44 -15.20
C THR A 56 -7.86 -5.56 -15.93
N MET A 57 -8.68 -4.50 -15.95
CA MET A 57 -9.92 -4.44 -16.73
C MET A 57 -9.69 -4.69 -18.22
N GLY A 58 -8.55 -4.25 -18.76
CA GLY A 58 -8.17 -4.49 -20.15
C GLY A 58 -7.70 -5.92 -20.43
N LEU A 59 -7.22 -6.64 -19.41
CA LEU A 59 -6.73 -8.01 -19.54
C LEU A 59 -7.88 -9.01 -19.75
N ASN A 60 -9.10 -8.67 -19.32
CA ASN A 60 -10.28 -9.53 -19.50
C ASN A 60 -11.05 -9.24 -20.80
N ALA A 61 -10.45 -8.58 -21.79
CA ALA A 61 -11.10 -8.26 -23.06
C ALA A 61 -11.55 -9.50 -23.85
N ASP A 62 -10.87 -10.64 -23.67
CA ASP A 62 -11.18 -11.93 -24.29
C ASP A 62 -11.91 -12.91 -23.33
N GLY A 63 -12.27 -12.46 -22.12
CA GLY A 63 -12.95 -13.27 -21.11
C GLY A 63 -12.06 -14.27 -20.37
N ARG A 64 -10.73 -14.21 -20.55
CA ARG A 64 -9.79 -15.21 -19.99
C ARG A 64 -9.03 -14.75 -18.75
N HIS A 65 -9.29 -13.55 -18.24
CA HIS A 65 -8.58 -13.01 -17.09
C HIS A 65 -9.53 -12.78 -15.91
N ASP A 66 -9.23 -13.39 -14.77
CA ASP A 66 -9.93 -13.12 -13.52
C ASP A 66 -9.10 -12.14 -12.68
N HIS A 67 -9.61 -10.92 -12.51
CA HIS A 67 -8.96 -9.86 -11.74
C HIS A 67 -8.48 -10.34 -10.35
N ILE A 68 -9.30 -11.10 -9.64
CA ILE A 68 -8.97 -11.53 -8.28
C ILE A 68 -7.89 -12.61 -8.30
N ARG A 69 -8.10 -13.66 -9.10
CA ARG A 69 -7.20 -14.82 -9.11
C ARG A 69 -5.88 -14.56 -9.81
N ASP A 70 -5.91 -13.84 -10.91
CA ASP A 70 -4.77 -13.70 -11.80
C ASP A 70 -3.96 -12.43 -11.53
N SER A 71 -4.54 -11.44 -10.85
CA SER A 71 -3.85 -10.18 -10.53
C SER A 71 -3.75 -9.91 -9.03
N VAL A 72 -4.87 -9.89 -8.30
CA VAL A 72 -4.87 -9.51 -6.88
C VAL A 72 -4.14 -10.51 -5.98
N ILE A 73 -4.41 -11.82 -6.13
CA ILE A 73 -3.74 -12.85 -5.31
C ILE A 73 -2.21 -12.85 -5.54
N PRO A 74 -1.71 -12.87 -6.81
CA PRO A 74 -0.27 -12.77 -7.06
C PRO A 74 0.36 -11.50 -6.49
N THR A 75 -0.31 -10.36 -6.62
CA THR A 75 0.16 -9.06 -6.08
C THR A 75 0.24 -9.10 -4.56
N PHE A 76 -0.77 -9.64 -3.88
CA PHE A 76 -0.76 -9.76 -2.43
C PHE A 76 0.43 -10.62 -1.95
N ILE A 77 0.67 -11.76 -2.61
CA ILE A 77 1.72 -12.70 -2.21
C ILE A 77 3.13 -12.15 -2.52
N HIS A 78 3.35 -11.61 -3.71
CA HIS A 78 4.69 -11.25 -4.18
C HIS A 78 5.08 -9.79 -3.93
N TYR A 79 4.10 -8.91 -3.69
CA TYR A 79 4.34 -7.50 -3.44
C TYR A 79 3.95 -7.12 -2.00
N ASN A 80 2.68 -7.32 -1.60
CA ASN A 80 2.21 -6.81 -0.31
C ASN A 80 2.92 -7.46 0.88
N ILE A 81 3.02 -8.80 0.91
CA ILE A 81 3.66 -9.51 2.02
C ILE A 81 5.15 -9.09 2.15
N PRO A 82 5.97 -9.14 1.09
CA PRO A 82 7.36 -8.67 1.17
C PRO A 82 7.47 -7.20 1.57
N LEU A 83 6.62 -6.33 1.02
CA LEU A 83 6.64 -4.90 1.32
C LEU A 83 6.29 -4.61 2.78
N LEU A 84 5.29 -5.30 3.34
CA LEU A 84 4.93 -5.20 4.75
C LEU A 84 6.10 -5.61 5.65
N ILE A 85 6.74 -6.74 5.34
CA ILE A 85 7.89 -7.25 6.10
C ILE A 85 9.05 -6.26 6.00
N ALA A 86 9.37 -5.77 4.81
CA ALA A 86 10.46 -4.81 4.60
C ALA A 86 10.21 -3.49 5.34
N GLY A 87 9.00 -2.95 5.28
CA GLY A 87 8.62 -1.73 5.99
C GLY A 87 8.69 -1.89 7.51
N TRP A 88 8.26 -3.05 8.02
CA TRP A 88 8.39 -3.35 9.44
C TRP A 88 9.87 -3.43 9.87
N ILE A 89 10.70 -4.15 9.12
CA ILE A 89 12.14 -4.23 9.40
C ILE A 89 12.78 -2.84 9.36
N ALA A 90 12.47 -2.03 8.34
CA ALA A 90 12.99 -0.67 8.24
C ALA A 90 12.58 0.20 9.44
N ALA A 91 11.34 0.08 9.92
CA ALA A 91 10.85 0.79 11.08
C ALA A 91 11.55 0.39 12.40
N MET A 92 12.06 -0.84 12.49
CA MET A 92 12.75 -1.35 13.68
C MET A 92 14.25 -1.03 13.69
N VAL A 93 14.84 -0.73 12.54
CA VAL A 93 16.30 -0.57 12.36
C VAL A 93 16.72 0.90 12.18
N LEU A 94 15.86 1.73 11.59
CA LEU A 94 16.12 3.15 11.33
C LEU A 94 15.77 4.05 12.52
#